data_AF-A0A356PFW6-F1
#
_entry.id   AF-A0A356PFW6-F1
#
_cell.length_a   1.000
_cell.length_b   1.000
_cell.length_c   1.000
_cell.angle_alpha   90.00
_cell.angle_beta   90.00
_cell.angle_gamma   90.00
#
_symmetry.space_group_name_H-M   'P 1'
#
loop_
_entity.id
_entity.type
_entity.pdbx_description
1 polymer ?
#
loop_
_entity_poly.entity_id
_entity_poly.type
_entity_poly.pdbx_seq_one_letter_code
_entity_poly.pdbx_strand_id
1 'polypeptide(L)'
;SIPELNSKSISKKGFIFEAPEGNEIQTLHKKYDQDQQFTEYESFNMNKNESQGTLKLFSLLGPVIESLLNGHVLVIDELDSRLHPLLTNFIIKLFNSSEHNIHNAQLIFNTHDTNLLSNKVFRRDQIWFTEKDIYGASDLYSLVEYKVRNDASYEKDYLLGKYGAIPFLGEFSFGGSYGE
;
A
#
# COMPACT_ATOMS: atom_id res chain seq x y z
N SER A 1 -40.26 -9.82 -9.36
CA SER A 1 -39.42 -10.43 -10.41
C SER A 1 -38.11 -9.66 -10.43
N ILE A 2 -37.08 -10.25 -9.83
CA ILE A 2 -35.74 -9.65 -9.73
C ILE A 2 -35.08 -9.82 -11.10
N PRO A 3 -34.53 -8.78 -11.75
CA PRO A 3 -33.82 -8.95 -13.01
C PRO A 3 -32.49 -9.67 -12.77
N GLU A 4 -32.12 -10.53 -13.72
CA GLU A 4 -30.92 -11.35 -13.73
C GLU A 4 -29.65 -10.51 -13.62
N LEU A 5 -28.81 -10.81 -12.61
CA LEU A 5 -27.45 -10.33 -12.51
C LEU A 5 -26.60 -10.97 -13.62
N ASN A 6 -26.41 -10.24 -14.72
CA ASN A 6 -25.43 -10.57 -15.76
C ASN A 6 -24.49 -9.39 -15.99
N SER A 7 -23.50 -9.23 -15.13
CA SER A 7 -22.16 -8.72 -15.43
C SER A 7 -21.25 -9.07 -14.24
N LYS A 8 -19.96 -9.29 -14.48
CA LYS A 8 -18.98 -9.86 -13.53
C LYS A 8 -18.93 -9.09 -12.20
N SER A 9 -19.76 -9.45 -11.23
CA SER A 9 -19.73 -8.92 -9.88
C SER A 9 -18.70 -9.70 -9.05
N ILE A 10 -17.65 -9.01 -8.62
CA ILE A 10 -16.68 -9.56 -7.68
C ILE A 10 -17.14 -9.18 -6.27
N SER A 11 -17.71 -10.14 -5.55
CA SER A 11 -18.19 -9.95 -4.17
C SER A 11 -17.09 -10.29 -3.16
N LYS A 12 -16.67 -9.31 -2.35
CA LYS A 12 -16.08 -9.58 -1.04
C LYS A 12 -16.47 -8.44 -0.09
N LYS A 13 -16.99 -8.82 1.08
CA LYS A 13 -17.39 -7.99 2.24
C LYS A 13 -17.19 -6.48 2.05
N GLY A 14 -18.24 -5.80 1.59
CA GLY A 14 -18.39 -4.35 1.75
C GLY A 14 -18.57 -3.55 0.47
N PHE A 15 -18.15 -4.05 -0.69
CA PHE A 15 -18.22 -3.27 -1.94
C PHE A 15 -18.67 -4.14 -3.11
N ILE A 16 -19.74 -3.69 -3.77
CA ILE A 16 -20.19 -4.19 -5.07
C ILE A 16 -19.91 -3.06 -6.06
N PHE A 17 -19.16 -3.36 -7.12
CA PHE A 17 -18.88 -2.42 -8.19
C PHE A 17 -19.77 -2.76 -9.39
N GLU A 18 -20.61 -1.82 -9.78
CA GLU A 18 -21.36 -1.89 -11.03
C GLU A 18 -20.87 -0.75 -11.93
N ALA A 19 -20.54 -1.10 -13.17
CA ALA A 19 -20.33 -0.13 -14.24
C ALA A 19 -21.64 -0.05 -15.02
N PRO A 20 -22.46 1.01 -14.85
CA PRO A 20 -23.61 1.24 -15.72
C PRO A 20 -23.13 1.50 -17.15
N GLU A 21 -24.05 1.50 -18.12
CA GLU A 21 -23.77 2.02 -19.46
C GLU A 21 -23.42 3.52 -19.35
N GLY A 22 -22.13 3.81 -19.18
CA GLY A 22 -21.59 5.13 -18.88
C GLY A 22 -20.30 5.02 -18.06
N ASN A 23 -19.30 5.85 -18.36
CA ASN A 23 -17.95 5.81 -17.76
C ASN A 23 -17.88 6.06 -16.22
N GLU A 24 -19.00 6.04 -15.50
CA GLU A 24 -19.05 6.35 -14.07
C GLU A 24 -19.20 5.08 -13.22
N ILE A 25 -18.21 4.83 -12.37
CA ILE A 25 -18.21 3.71 -11.43
C ILE A 25 -19.00 4.10 -10.17
N GLN A 26 -19.88 3.20 -9.75
CA GLN A 26 -20.65 3.35 -8.52
C GLN A 26 -20.25 2.30 -7.48
N THR A 27 -20.30 2.70 -6.21
CA THR A 27 -20.12 1.81 -5.06
C THR A 27 -21.41 1.72 -4.28
N LEU A 28 -21.74 0.50 -3.80
CA LEU A 28 -22.95 0.26 -3.03
C LEU A 28 -22.65 0.13 -1.54
N HIS A 29 -23.30 0.96 -0.73
CA HIS A 29 -23.15 0.98 0.73
C HIS A 29 -24.44 0.56 1.42
N LYS A 30 -24.33 -0.14 2.54
CA LYS A 30 -25.51 -0.51 3.34
C LYS A 30 -26.04 0.70 4.08
N LYS A 31 -27.32 1.00 3.88
CA LYS A 31 -28.05 2.00 4.65
C LYS A 31 -28.77 1.33 5.81
N TYR A 32 -28.75 2.02 6.95
CA TYR A 32 -29.36 1.55 8.19
C TYR A 32 -30.34 2.60 8.69
N ASP A 33 -31.44 2.15 9.30
CA ASP A 33 -32.38 3.05 9.98
C ASP A 33 -31.87 3.46 11.37
N GLN A 34 -32.71 4.19 12.12
CA GLN A 34 -32.37 4.65 13.47
C GLN A 34 -32.17 3.50 14.47
N ASP A 35 -32.75 2.33 14.21
CA ASP A 35 -32.64 1.12 15.02
C ASP A 35 -31.50 0.20 14.54
N GLN A 36 -30.63 0.69 13.65
CA GLN A 36 -29.50 -0.03 13.04
C GLN A 36 -29.93 -1.26 12.23
N GLN A 37 -31.18 -1.31 11.77
CA GLN A 37 -31.64 -2.36 10.85
C GLN A 37 -31.29 -1.98 9.42
N PHE A 38 -30.79 -2.96 8.67
CA PHE A 38 -30.51 -2.79 7.25
C PHE A 38 -31.80 -2.48 6.50
N THR A 39 -31.79 -1.43 5.68
CA THR A 39 -32.95 -1.03 4.88
C THR A 39 -32.73 -1.32 3.41
N GLU A 40 -31.71 -0.71 2.83
CA GLU A 40 -31.40 -0.79 1.41
C GLU A 40 -29.90 -0.55 1.15
N TYR A 41 -29.51 -0.69 -0.11
CA TYR A 41 -28.21 -0.22 -0.56
C TYR A 41 -28.35 1.20 -1.13
N GLU A 42 -27.45 2.09 -0.74
CA GLU A 42 -27.32 3.43 -1.30
C GLU A 42 -26.13 3.47 -2.26
N SER A 43 -26.33 4.10 -3.42
CA SER A 43 -25.28 4.25 -4.43
C SER A 43 -24.46 5.52 -4.19
N PHE A 44 -23.15 5.34 -4.21
CA PHE A 44 -22.15 6.38 -4.03
C PHE A 44 -21.37 6.52 -5.34
N ASN A 45 -21.19 7.76 -5.80
CA ASN A 45 -20.32 8.01 -6.93
C ASN A 45 -18.87 7.84 -6.47
N MET A 46 -18.12 6.94 -7.10
CA MET A 46 -16.75 6.61 -6.74
C MET A 46 -15.88 7.88 -6.61
N ASN A 47 -15.91 8.76 -7.61
CA ASN A 47 -15.03 9.94 -7.62
C ASN A 47 -15.44 11.05 -6.64
N LYS A 48 -16.72 11.15 -6.29
CA LYS A 48 -17.25 12.25 -5.46
C LYS A 48 -17.42 11.88 -3.99
N ASN A 49 -17.72 10.62 -3.70
CA ASN A 49 -18.18 10.22 -2.38
C ASN A 49 -17.23 9.25 -1.66
N GLU A 50 -16.34 8.56 -2.38
CA GLU A 50 -15.40 7.62 -1.75
C GLU A 50 -14.17 8.30 -1.16
N SER A 51 -13.56 7.61 -0.19
CA SER A 51 -12.29 8.03 0.37
C SER A 51 -11.17 7.98 -0.67
N GLN A 52 -10.14 8.82 -0.48
CA GLN A 52 -8.93 8.78 -1.31
C GLN A 52 -8.24 7.41 -1.28
N GLY A 53 -8.32 6.68 -0.16
CA GLY A 53 -7.76 5.34 -0.04
C GLY A 53 -8.52 4.31 -0.86
N THR A 54 -9.85 4.39 -0.90
CA THR A 54 -10.69 3.53 -1.78
C THR A 54 -10.35 3.78 -3.25
N LEU A 55 -10.29 5.05 -3.65
CA LEU A 55 -9.93 5.45 -5.02
C LEU A 55 -8.55 4.93 -5.43
N LYS A 56 -7.55 5.13 -4.58
CA LYS A 56 -6.18 4.65 -4.81
C LYS A 56 -6.15 3.12 -4.93
N LEU A 57 -6.78 2.41 -3.99
CA LEU A 57 -6.85 0.95 -4.02
C LEU A 57 -7.47 0.47 -5.33
N PHE A 58 -8.63 1.03 -5.71
CA PHE A 58 -9.31 0.67 -6.95
C PHE A 58 -8.41 0.88 -8.17
N SER A 59 -7.73 2.02 -8.25
CA SER A 59 -6.79 2.31 -9.35
C SER A 59 -5.59 1.35 -9.41
N LEU A 60 -5.14 0.85 -8.26
CA LEU A 60 -4.01 -0.08 -8.16
C LEU A 60 -4.41 -1.53 -8.45
N LEU A 61 -5.65 -1.92 -8.18
CA LEU A 61 -6.10 -3.31 -8.36
C LEU A 61 -5.97 -3.77 -9.82
N GLY A 62 -6.24 -2.90 -10.79
CA GLY A 62 -6.09 -3.22 -12.22
C GLY A 62 -4.67 -3.68 -12.56
N PRO A 63 -3.64 -2.81 -12.41
CA PRO A 63 -2.25 -3.18 -12.65
C PRO A 63 -1.76 -4.37 -11.80
N VAL A 64 -2.18 -4.47 -10.53
CA VAL A 64 -1.79 -5.58 -9.64
C VAL A 64 -2.32 -6.91 -10.19
N ILE A 65 -3.61 -6.98 -10.51
CA ILE A 65 -4.24 -8.20 -11.02
C ILE A 65 -3.63 -8.56 -12.38
N GLU A 66 -3.50 -7.59 -13.29
CA GLU A 66 -2.92 -7.81 -14.61
C GLU A 66 -1.48 -8.34 -14.52
N SER A 67 -0.70 -7.85 -13.57
CA SER A 67 0.67 -8.32 -13.36
C SER A 67 0.70 -9.74 -12.82
N LEU A 68 -0.13 -10.05 -11.81
CA LEU A 68 -0.22 -11.40 -11.24
C LEU A 68 -0.71 -12.44 -12.26
N LEU A 69 -1.64 -12.08 -13.13
CA LEU A 69 -2.19 -12.97 -14.17
C LEU A 69 -1.21 -13.25 -15.30
N ASN A 70 -0.31 -12.33 -15.61
CA ASN A 70 0.57 -12.44 -16.78
C ASN A 70 2.07 -12.54 -16.43
N GLY A 71 2.43 -12.49 -15.15
CA GLY A 71 3.83 -12.57 -14.71
C GLY A 71 4.63 -11.29 -15.00
N HIS A 72 3.98 -10.13 -15.05
CA HIS A 72 4.66 -8.86 -15.35
C HIS A 72 5.47 -8.33 -14.16
N VAL A 73 6.39 -7.41 -14.46
CA VAL A 73 7.04 -6.56 -13.46
C VAL A 73 6.20 -5.30 -13.26
N LEU A 74 5.70 -5.12 -12.05
CA LEU A 74 4.97 -3.93 -11.63
C LEU A 74 5.88 -3.03 -10.81
N VAL A 75 6.10 -1.81 -11.28
CA VAL A 75 6.87 -0.79 -10.56
C VAL A 75 5.89 0.28 -10.04
N ILE A 76 5.90 0.52 -8.73
CA ILE A 76 5.02 1.51 -8.09
C ILE A 76 5.86 2.45 -7.23
N ASP A 77 5.74 3.73 -7.52
CA ASP A 77 6.28 4.78 -6.64
C ASP A 77 5.30 5.04 -5.49
N GLU A 78 5.85 5.18 -4.28
CA GLU A 78 5.19 5.36 -3.00
C GLU A 78 3.97 4.45 -2.82
N LEU A 79 4.19 3.13 -2.71
CA LEU A 79 3.09 2.16 -2.63
C LEU A 79 2.15 2.43 -1.44
N ASP A 80 2.68 2.91 -0.32
CA ASP A 80 1.95 3.30 0.88
C ASP A 80 1.18 4.62 0.74
N SER A 81 1.41 5.40 -0.32
CA SER A 81 0.75 6.69 -0.51
C SER A 81 -0.78 6.54 -0.52
N ARG A 82 -1.43 7.13 0.50
CA ARG A 82 -2.89 7.12 0.70
C ARG A 82 -3.50 5.72 0.91
N LEU A 83 -2.71 4.67 1.08
CA LEU A 83 -3.19 3.34 1.44
C LEU A 83 -3.00 3.10 2.94
N HIS A 84 -3.94 2.37 3.52
CA HIS A 84 -3.76 1.86 4.87
C HIS A 84 -2.66 0.79 4.88
N PRO A 85 -1.73 0.75 5.86
CA PRO A 85 -0.60 -0.20 5.89
C PRO A 85 -1.00 -1.67 5.70
N LEU A 86 -2.16 -2.07 6.24
CA LEU A 86 -2.71 -3.42 6.05
C LEU A 86 -3.01 -3.77 4.58
N LEU A 87 -3.46 -2.80 3.78
CA LEU A 87 -3.71 -2.99 2.35
C LEU A 87 -2.41 -3.12 1.56
N THR A 88 -1.42 -2.29 1.88
CA THR A 88 -0.07 -2.39 1.30
C THR A 88 0.53 -3.77 1.57
N ASN A 89 0.50 -4.21 2.83
CA ASN A 89 0.97 -5.54 3.23
C ASN A 89 0.19 -6.68 2.54
N PHE A 90 -1.12 -6.51 2.33
CA PHE A 90 -1.91 -7.47 1.59
C PHE A 90 -1.44 -7.61 0.13
N ILE A 91 -1.23 -6.50 -0.58
CA ILE A 91 -0.71 -6.51 -1.96
C ILE A 91 0.65 -7.20 -2.02
N ILE A 92 1.59 -6.84 -1.14
CA ILE A 92 2.91 -7.47 -1.06
C ILE A 92 2.80 -8.99 -0.86
N LYS A 93 1.90 -9.44 0.02
CA LYS A 93 1.67 -10.87 0.28
C LYS A 93 1.12 -11.61 -0.94
N LEU A 94 0.35 -10.95 -1.81
CA LEU A 94 -0.11 -11.58 -3.06
C LEU A 94 1.09 -11.91 -3.95
N PHE A 95 2.02 -10.97 -4.14
CA PHE A 95 3.23 -11.20 -4.95
C PHE A 95 4.19 -12.21 -4.31
N ASN A 96 4.24 -12.30 -2.98
CA ASN A 96 5.07 -13.28 -2.27
C ASN A 96 4.41 -14.68 -2.11
N SER A 97 3.16 -14.87 -2.56
CA SER A 97 2.44 -16.13 -2.41
C SER A 97 2.55 -16.99 -3.66
N SER A 98 3.04 -18.23 -3.51
CA SER A 98 3.06 -19.20 -4.62
C SER A 98 1.66 -19.65 -5.06
N GLU A 99 0.65 -19.50 -4.19
CA GLU A 99 -0.75 -19.80 -4.51
C GLU A 99 -1.37 -18.72 -5.40
N HIS A 100 -1.04 -17.44 -5.15
CA HIS A 100 -1.67 -16.30 -5.83
C HIS A 100 -0.81 -15.74 -6.98
N ASN A 101 0.52 -15.86 -6.89
CA ASN A 101 1.48 -15.41 -7.90
C ASN A 101 2.04 -16.60 -8.69
N ILE A 102 1.16 -17.34 -9.36
CA ILE A 102 1.51 -18.56 -10.11
C ILE A 102 2.42 -18.27 -11.33
N HIS A 103 2.42 -17.03 -11.81
CA HIS A 103 3.17 -16.60 -12.99
C HIS A 103 4.48 -15.86 -12.65
N ASN A 104 4.89 -15.86 -11.38
CA ASN A 104 6.13 -15.21 -10.91
C ASN A 104 6.23 -13.72 -11.28
N ALA A 105 5.12 -13.00 -11.20
CA ALA A 105 5.10 -11.55 -11.29
C ALA A 105 6.02 -10.91 -10.24
N GLN A 106 6.59 -9.76 -10.56
CA GLN A 106 7.47 -9.04 -9.64
C GLN A 106 6.87 -7.70 -9.27
N LEU A 107 6.99 -7.33 -8.00
CA LEU A 107 6.60 -6.03 -7.49
C LEU A 107 7.86 -5.30 -7.02
N ILE A 108 8.13 -4.15 -7.62
CA ILE A 108 9.21 -3.23 -7.22
C ILE A 108 8.54 -1.94 -6.75
N PHE A 109 8.86 -1.52 -5.54
CA PHE A 109 8.29 -0.31 -4.97
C PHE A 109 9.24 0.32 -3.95
N ASN A 110 9.07 1.61 -3.72
CA ASN A 110 9.61 2.34 -2.57
C ASN A 110 8.48 2.69 -1.60
N THR A 111 8.84 2.97 -0.36
CA THR A 111 7.90 3.29 0.70
C THR A 111 8.56 4.08 1.82
N HIS A 112 7.77 4.88 2.53
CA HIS A 112 8.19 5.53 3.77
C HIS A 112 7.65 4.81 5.02
N ASP A 113 6.80 3.78 4.85
CA ASP A 113 6.21 3.04 5.94
C ASP A 113 7.19 2.01 6.53
N THR A 114 7.79 2.36 7.67
CA THR A 114 8.74 1.48 8.37
C THR A 114 8.11 0.21 8.91
N ASN A 115 6.78 0.15 9.07
CA ASN A 115 6.09 -1.06 9.55
C ASN A 115 6.24 -2.23 8.55
N LEU A 116 6.57 -1.94 7.29
CA LEU A 116 6.84 -2.94 6.27
C LEU A 116 8.22 -3.59 6.42
N LEU A 117 9.16 -2.96 7.14
CA LEU A 117 10.50 -3.49 7.42
C LEU A 117 10.44 -4.64 8.42
N SER A 118 10.06 -5.82 7.94
CA SER A 118 9.87 -7.01 8.76
C SER A 118 10.37 -8.27 8.08
N ASN A 119 11.09 -9.11 8.84
CA ASN A 119 11.49 -10.45 8.44
C ASN A 119 10.32 -11.43 8.21
N LYS A 120 9.10 -11.04 8.61
CA LYS A 120 7.87 -11.80 8.35
C LYS A 120 7.28 -11.55 6.97
N VAL A 121 7.64 -10.42 6.35
CA VAL A 121 7.11 -9.98 5.06
C VAL A 121 8.18 -10.12 3.98
N PHE A 122 9.42 -9.77 4.29
CA PHE A 122 10.53 -9.75 3.33
C PHE A 122 11.72 -10.57 3.81
N ARG A 123 12.39 -11.20 2.85
CA ARG A 123 13.76 -11.64 3.04
C ARG A 123 14.72 -10.46 2.93
N ARG A 124 15.94 -10.62 3.44
CA ARG A 124 16.94 -9.54 3.44
C ARG A 124 17.31 -9.05 2.03
N ASP A 125 17.36 -9.96 1.06
CA ASP A 125 17.67 -9.65 -0.35
C ASP A 125 16.58 -8.84 -1.05
N GLN A 126 15.38 -8.79 -0.46
CA GLN A 126 14.25 -8.02 -0.97
C GLN A 126 14.18 -6.60 -0.37
N ILE A 127 15.04 -6.28 0.60
CA ILE A 127 15.08 -4.97 1.26
C ILE A 127 16.31 -4.21 0.79
N TRP A 128 16.06 -3.01 0.30
CA TRP A 128 17.07 -2.07 -0.17
C TRP A 128 16.83 -0.71 0.47
N PHE A 129 17.91 -0.05 0.87
CA PHE A 129 17.88 1.29 1.43
C PHE A 129 18.51 2.25 0.43
N THR A 130 17.97 3.47 0.39
CA THR A 130 18.55 4.57 -0.36
C THR A 130 18.97 5.65 0.62
N GLU A 131 20.22 6.08 0.53
CA GLU A 131 20.77 7.16 1.33
C GLU A 131 21.35 8.23 0.43
N LYS A 132 21.28 9.50 0.85
CA LYS A 132 21.85 10.62 0.13
C LYS A 132 23.06 11.15 0.89
N ASP A 133 24.19 11.25 0.21
CA ASP A 133 25.40 11.81 0.79
C ASP A 133 25.32 13.34 0.91
N ILE A 134 26.35 13.93 1.52
CA ILE A 134 26.44 15.39 1.73
C ILE A 134 26.58 16.19 0.42
N TYR A 135 26.97 15.54 -0.68
CA TYR A 135 27.11 16.15 -2.00
C TYR A 135 25.85 15.97 -2.86
N GLY A 136 24.89 15.23 -2.33
CA GLY A 136 23.61 14.94 -2.93
C GLY A 136 23.58 13.78 -3.92
N ALA A 137 24.62 12.95 -3.94
CA ALA A 137 24.58 11.66 -4.63
C ALA A 137 23.75 10.66 -3.81
N SER A 138 23.06 9.74 -4.49
CA SER A 138 22.26 8.70 -3.85
C SER A 138 22.94 7.34 -3.98
N ASP A 139 23.12 6.68 -2.86
CA ASP A 139 23.63 5.31 -2.76
C ASP A 139 22.48 4.36 -2.45
N LEU A 140 22.47 3.22 -3.14
CA LEU A 140 21.47 2.16 -2.98
C LEU A 140 22.19 0.87 -2.55
N TYR A 141 21.77 0.28 -1.42
CA TYR A 141 22.40 -0.91 -0.85
C TYR A 141 21.39 -1.85 -0.20
N SER A 142 21.72 -3.15 -0.13
CA SER A 142 20.80 -4.17 0.39
C SER A 142 21.01 -4.47 1.87
N LEU A 143 19.95 -4.87 2.56
CA LEU A 143 20.05 -5.38 3.93
C LEU A 143 20.95 -6.63 4.03
N VAL A 144 21.16 -7.36 2.93
CA VAL A 144 22.09 -8.51 2.88
C VAL A 144 23.53 -8.13 3.23
N GLU A 145 23.92 -6.89 2.95
CA GLU A 145 25.27 -6.39 3.21
C GLU A 145 25.54 -6.21 4.71
N TYR A 146 24.49 -6.23 5.54
CA TYR A 146 24.57 -6.10 6.99
C TYR A 146 24.56 -7.47 7.69
N LYS A 147 25.36 -7.58 8.76
CA LYS A 147 25.34 -8.74 9.66
C LYS A 147 24.14 -8.69 10.60
N VAL A 148 22.96 -8.99 10.06
CA VAL A 148 21.70 -9.02 10.81
C VAL A 148 21.51 -10.39 11.47
N ARG A 149 21.08 -10.42 12.74
CA ARG A 149 20.70 -11.67 13.40
C ARG A 149 19.36 -12.19 12.88
N ASN A 150 19.13 -13.50 12.93
CA ASN A 150 17.88 -14.10 12.44
C ASN A 150 16.64 -13.63 13.22
N ASP A 151 16.83 -13.26 14.50
CA ASP A 151 15.79 -12.78 15.41
C ASP A 151 15.71 -11.24 15.52
N ALA A 152 16.46 -10.50 14.69
CA ALA A 152 16.45 -9.05 14.71
C ALA A 152 15.11 -8.49 14.20
N SER A 153 14.66 -7.40 14.83
CA SER A 153 13.58 -6.57 14.30
C SER A 153 14.17 -5.54 13.35
N TYR A 154 13.90 -5.68 12.05
CA TYR A 154 14.47 -4.82 11.01
C TYR A 154 14.04 -3.36 11.20
N GLU A 155 12.75 -3.12 11.45
CA GLU A 155 12.22 -1.79 11.75
C GLU A 155 12.93 -1.14 12.95
N LYS A 156 13.05 -1.85 14.08
CA LYS A 156 13.70 -1.29 15.27
C LYS A 156 15.16 -0.93 15.02
N ASP A 157 15.90 -1.82 14.34
CA ASP A 157 17.30 -1.60 14.02
C ASP A 157 17.48 -0.45 13.02
N TYR A 158 16.58 -0.31 12.06
CA TYR A 158 16.51 0.82 11.13
C TYR A 158 16.27 2.14 11.87
N LEU A 159 15.27 2.22 12.75
CA LEU A 159 14.96 3.42 13.53
C LEU A 159 16.09 3.83 14.49
N LEU A 160 16.94 2.88 14.90
CA LEU A 160 18.16 3.15 15.66
C LEU A 160 19.35 3.59 14.79
N GLY A 161 19.16 3.71 13.47
CA GLY A 161 20.18 4.14 12.51
C GLY A 161 21.20 3.07 12.14
N LYS A 162 20.99 1.79 12.50
CA LYS A 162 21.98 0.72 12.24
C LYS A 162 22.19 0.44 10.76
N TYR A 163 21.20 0.74 9.94
CA TYR A 163 21.24 0.51 8.50
C TYR A 163 21.38 1.81 7.70
N GLY A 164 21.74 2.93 8.33
CA GLY A 164 21.76 4.24 7.66
C GLY A 164 20.37 4.66 7.18
N ALA A 165 20.32 5.47 6.12
CA ALA A 165 19.11 5.94 5.46
C ALA A 165 18.03 6.59 6.36
N ILE A 166 18.39 6.98 7.58
CA ILE A 166 17.52 7.72 8.50
C ILE A 166 17.59 9.23 8.21
N PRO A 167 16.48 9.97 8.27
CA PRO A 167 16.50 11.42 8.08
C PRO A 167 17.36 12.13 9.14
N PHE A 168 18.25 13.02 8.70
CA PHE A 168 18.96 13.91 9.61
C PHE A 168 18.05 15.07 10.02
N LEU A 169 17.43 14.93 11.20
CA LEU A 169 16.70 16.01 11.86
C LEU A 169 17.73 16.81 12.67
N GLY A 170 18.37 17.81 12.06
CA GLY A 170 19.29 18.70 12.78
C GLY A 170 18.61 19.37 13.99
N GLU A 171 19.40 19.90 14.94
CA GLU A 171 18.85 20.72 16.02
C GLU A 171 18.16 21.96 15.45
N PHE A 172 16.83 21.95 15.43
CA PHE A 172 16.04 23.13 15.14
C PHE A 172 16.10 24.08 16.34
N SER A 173 17.11 24.94 16.37
CA SER A 173 17.14 26.08 17.28
C SER A 173 16.18 27.15 16.76
N PHE A 174 15.02 27.27 17.41
CA PHE A 174 14.17 28.45 17.23
C PHE A 174 14.90 29.65 17.83
N GLY A 175 15.60 30.40 16.98
CA GLY A 175 16.24 31.67 17.34
C GLY A 175 15.20 32.74 17.66
N GLY A 176 14.59 32.67 18.85
CA GLY A 176 13.79 33.72 19.44
C GLY A 176 14.61 34.45 20.48
N SER A 177 15.38 35.46 20.07
CA SER A 177 15.96 36.43 21.00
C SER A 177 14.85 37.32 21.54
N TYR A 178 14.28 36.97 22.70
CA TYR A 178 13.69 37.99 23.56
C TYR A 178 14.84 38.64 24.32
N GLY A 179 15.28 39.80 23.81
CA GLY A 179 16.14 40.69 24.57
C GLY A 179 15.33 41.30 25.71
N GLU A 180 15.84 41.15 26.93
CA GLU A 180 15.61 42.10 28.03
C GLU A 180 16.80 43.05 28.14
#